data_AF-A0A7G9FCU6-F1
#
_entry.id   AF-A0A7G9FCU6-F1
#
_cell.length_a   1.000
_cell.length_b   1.000
_cell.length_c   1.000
_cell.angle_alpha   90.00
_cell.angle_beta   90.00
_cell.angle_gamma   90.00
#
_symmetry.space_group_name_H-M   'P 1'
#
loop_
_entity.id
_entity.type
_entity.pdbx_description
1 polymer ?
#
loop_
_entity_poly.entity_id
_entity_poly.type
_entity_poly.pdbx_seq_one_letter_code
_entity_poly.pdbx_strand_id
1 'polypeptide(L)'
;MKRIGIVVAIFFIAVQAICADEPFKYYSDWETGYKGYAKAEYIGKGDAERYLEEIKEKFQKAELDGEYDVSDILKLTKEDLWLCRSALSEYDLEDGEIYGVYWYRTPDQDTVKFLIAVIKDNGNSFDYYFAKAVTEKE
;
A
#
# COMPACT_ATOMS: atom_id res chain seq x y z
N MET A 1 -25.32 8.51 40.43
CA MET A 1 -24.97 8.81 39.02
C MET A 1 -23.49 9.13 38.89
N LYS A 2 -22.62 8.11 38.91
CA LYS A 2 -21.16 8.22 38.69
C LYS A 2 -20.71 6.85 38.16
N ARG A 3 -19.81 6.81 37.17
CA ARG A 3 -19.16 5.63 36.53
C ARG A 3 -19.56 5.26 35.09
N ILE A 4 -20.30 6.08 34.34
CA ILE A 4 -20.52 5.82 32.89
C ILE A 4 -19.51 6.60 32.01
N GLY A 5 -18.95 7.71 32.50
CA GLY A 5 -18.06 8.57 31.70
C GLY A 5 -16.65 8.03 31.41
N ILE A 6 -16.16 7.03 32.16
CA ILE A 6 -14.79 6.51 31.98
C ILE A 6 -14.75 5.42 30.90
N VAL A 7 -15.79 4.60 30.77
CA VAL A 7 -15.83 3.50 29.78
C VAL A 7 -15.96 4.03 28.35
N VAL A 8 -16.70 5.13 28.15
CA VAL A 8 -16.87 5.76 26.84
C VAL A 8 -15.57 6.44 26.36
N ALA A 9 -14.79 7.02 27.28
CA ALA A 9 -13.52 7.67 26.93
C ALA A 9 -12.43 6.67 26.49
N ILE A 10 -12.37 5.48 27.10
CA ILE A 10 -11.42 4.42 26.70
C ILE A 10 -11.80 3.87 25.32
N PHE A 11 -13.10 3.75 25.02
CA PHE A 11 -13.58 3.30 23.72
C PHE A 11 -13.22 4.28 22.59
N PHE A 12 -13.26 5.59 22.84
CA PHE A 12 -12.88 6.60 21.85
C PHE A 12 -11.37 6.70 21.61
N ILE A 13 -10.53 6.45 22.61
CA ILE A 13 -9.06 6.42 22.45
C ILE A 13 -8.64 5.16 21.65
N ALA A 14 -9.31 4.02 21.87
CA ALA A 14 -9.03 2.80 21.13
C ALA A 14 -9.40 2.89 19.64
N VAL A 15 -10.44 3.66 19.28
CA VAL A 15 -10.85 3.85 17.87
C VAL A 15 -9.91 4.80 17.11
N GLN A 16 -9.32 5.80 17.78
CA GLN A 16 -8.36 6.70 17.14
C GLN A 16 -6.99 6.04 16.88
N ALA A 17 -6.68 4.91 17.53
CA ALA A 17 -5.46 4.15 17.28
C ALA A 17 -5.52 3.28 16.01
N ILE A 18 -6.70 3.08 15.41
CA ILE A 18 -6.89 2.28 14.18
C ILE A 18 -6.68 3.15 12.92
N CYS A 19 -6.56 4.47 13.06
CA CYS A 19 -6.34 5.40 11.95
C CYS A 19 -4.94 6.04 11.94
N ALA A 20 -3.96 5.43 12.61
CA ALA A 20 -2.56 5.78 12.38
C ALA A 20 -2.11 5.11 11.10
N ASP A 21 -1.59 5.87 10.12
CA ASP A 21 -0.88 5.35 8.95
C ASP A 21 -0.03 4.15 9.37
N GLU A 22 -0.42 2.93 8.99
CA GLU A 22 0.36 1.77 9.42
C GLU A 22 1.76 1.88 8.79
N PRO A 23 2.82 1.91 9.62
CA PRO A 23 4.17 2.06 9.11
C PRO A 23 4.51 0.85 8.24
N PHE A 24 5.32 1.06 7.21
CA PHE A 24 5.80 -0.02 6.35
C PHE A 24 6.37 -1.18 7.20
N LYS A 25 5.89 -2.39 6.96
CA LYS A 25 6.35 -3.59 7.66
C LYS A 25 7.57 -4.17 6.94
N TYR A 26 8.55 -4.64 7.70
CA TYR A 26 9.71 -5.32 7.15
C TYR A 26 9.39 -6.79 6.86
N TYR A 27 9.71 -7.24 5.64
CA TYR A 27 9.61 -8.63 5.22
C TYR A 27 11.00 -9.13 4.84
N SER A 28 11.31 -10.38 5.20
CA SER A 28 12.50 -11.09 4.73
C SER A 28 12.20 -12.56 4.52
N ASP A 29 12.68 -13.10 3.41
CA ASP A 29 12.72 -14.53 3.13
C ASP A 29 14.17 -15.02 3.08
N TRP A 30 14.47 -16.05 3.87
CA TRP A 30 15.82 -16.59 3.99
C TRP A 30 16.19 -17.51 2.82
N GLU A 31 15.22 -18.14 2.18
CA GLU A 31 15.45 -19.09 1.08
C GLU A 31 15.86 -18.35 -0.20
N THR A 32 15.12 -17.31 -0.56
CA THR A 32 15.40 -16.49 -1.74
C THR A 32 16.36 -15.33 -1.46
N GLY A 33 16.52 -14.95 -0.20
CA GLY A 33 17.28 -13.78 0.23
C GLY A 33 16.53 -12.45 0.03
N TYR A 34 15.25 -12.49 -0.36
CA TYR A 34 14.43 -11.31 -0.60
C TYR A 34 14.16 -10.55 0.69
N LYS A 35 14.21 -9.21 0.62
CA LYS A 35 13.93 -8.37 1.78
C LYS A 35 13.57 -6.95 1.41
N GLY A 36 12.76 -6.33 2.25
CA GLY A 36 12.37 -4.93 2.09
C GLY A 36 11.21 -4.56 2.98
N TYR A 37 10.74 -3.34 2.80
CA TYR A 37 9.64 -2.78 3.55
C TYR A 37 8.44 -2.63 2.62
N ALA A 38 7.26 -3.06 3.07
CA ALA A 38 6.04 -2.93 2.28
C ALA A 38 4.81 -2.69 3.16
N LYS A 39 3.79 -2.07 2.59
CA LYS A 39 2.44 -1.98 3.15
C LYS A 39 1.40 -2.08 2.04
N ALA A 40 0.22 -2.56 2.39
CA ALA A 40 -0.95 -2.56 1.53
C ALA A 40 -2.08 -1.79 2.23
N GLU A 41 -2.85 -1.04 1.46
CA GLU A 41 -3.96 -0.22 1.95
C GLU A 41 -5.22 -0.57 1.16
N TYR A 42 -6.29 -0.96 1.85
CA TYR A 42 -7.56 -1.25 1.20
C TYR A 42 -8.20 0.03 0.65
N ILE A 43 -8.50 0.04 -0.65
CA ILE A 43 -9.11 1.17 -1.34
C ILE A 43 -10.61 0.94 -1.52
N GLY A 44 -11.02 -0.28 -1.88
CA GLY A 44 -12.42 -0.59 -2.17
C GLY A 44 -12.59 -1.89 -2.94
N LYS A 45 -13.79 -2.14 -3.45
CA LYS A 45 -14.13 -3.34 -4.22
C LYS A 45 -14.98 -3.00 -5.45
N GLY A 46 -14.74 -3.69 -6.56
CA GLY A 46 -15.55 -3.63 -7.78
C GLY A 46 -15.01 -2.68 -8.84
N ASP A 47 -15.38 -1.40 -8.78
CA ASP A 47 -15.13 -0.44 -9.87
C ASP A 47 -13.70 0.11 -9.86
N ALA A 48 -12.77 -0.70 -10.38
CA ALA A 48 -11.36 -0.33 -10.48
C ALA A 48 -11.11 0.87 -11.40
N GLU A 49 -11.91 1.07 -12.45
CA GLU A 49 -11.72 2.19 -13.39
C GLU A 49 -11.90 3.53 -12.68
N ARG A 50 -12.95 3.68 -11.89
CA ARG A 50 -13.18 4.89 -11.10
C ARG A 50 -12.03 5.19 -10.13
N TYR A 51 -11.54 4.18 -9.41
CA TYR A 51 -10.42 4.38 -8.49
C TYR A 51 -9.13 4.73 -9.23
N LEU A 52 -8.88 4.14 -10.40
CA LEU A 52 -7.72 4.49 -11.21
C LEU A 52 -7.76 5.94 -11.71
N GLU A 53 -8.93 6.46 -12.08
CA GLU A 53 -9.09 7.86 -12.46
C GLU A 53 -8.77 8.80 -11.29
N GLU A 54 -9.38 8.57 -10.13
CA GLU A 54 -9.11 9.38 -8.92
C GLU A 54 -7.63 9.35 -8.52
N ILE A 55 -6.99 8.19 -8.64
CA ILE A 55 -5.58 8.02 -8.29
C ILE A 55 -4.69 8.72 -9.33
N LYS A 56 -5.00 8.60 -10.62
CA LYS A 56 -4.26 9.32 -11.68
C LYS A 56 -4.34 10.83 -11.49
N GLU A 57 -5.51 11.37 -11.16
CA GLU A 57 -5.67 12.80 -10.87
C GLU A 57 -4.82 13.24 -9.68
N LYS A 58 -4.80 12.46 -8.59
CA LYS A 58 -3.95 12.73 -7.43
C LYS A 58 -2.46 12.72 -7.78
N PHE A 59 -2.01 11.74 -8.58
CA PHE A 59 -0.61 11.68 -9.00
C PHE A 59 -0.23 12.80 -9.95
N GLN A 60 -1.08 13.14 -10.92
CA GLN A 60 -0.85 14.29 -11.79
C GLN A 60 -0.69 15.58 -10.98
N LYS A 61 -1.51 15.76 -9.94
CA LYS A 61 -1.38 16.91 -9.04
C LYS A 61 -0.06 16.89 -8.26
N ALA A 62 0.32 15.76 -7.68
CA ALA A 62 1.56 15.64 -6.91
C ALA A 62 2.81 15.83 -7.80
N GLU A 63 2.79 15.36 -9.04
CA GLU A 63 3.86 15.55 -10.03
C GLU A 63 4.00 17.04 -10.43
N LEU A 64 2.89 17.77 -10.51
CA LEU A 64 2.87 19.21 -10.81
C LEU A 64 3.40 20.09 -9.66
N ASP A 65 3.30 19.63 -8.42
CA ASP A 65 3.80 20.35 -7.24
C ASP A 65 5.35 20.30 -7.14
N GLY A 66 6.01 19.46 -7.95
CA GLY A 66 7.45 19.52 -8.23
C GLY A 66 8.39 18.94 -7.15
N GLU A 67 7.84 18.53 -6.01
CA GLU A 67 8.56 18.02 -4.82
C GLU A 67 9.16 16.61 -5.02
N TYR A 68 8.57 15.82 -5.92
CA TYR A 68 8.97 14.44 -6.16
C TYR A 68 9.38 14.21 -7.64
N ASP A 69 10.29 13.27 -7.87
CA ASP A 69 10.53 12.68 -9.18
C ASP A 69 9.73 11.36 -9.30
N VAL A 70 8.92 11.25 -10.34
CA VAL A 70 8.00 10.12 -10.54
C VAL A 70 8.36 9.42 -11.84
N SER A 71 8.73 8.13 -11.75
CA SER A 71 9.11 7.32 -12.92
C SER A 71 8.25 6.06 -13.05
N ASP A 72 8.03 5.62 -14.28
CA ASP A 72 7.30 4.40 -14.59
C ASP A 72 8.14 3.14 -14.31
N ILE A 73 7.56 2.18 -13.61
CA ILE A 73 8.11 0.83 -13.47
C ILE A 73 7.48 -0.06 -14.54
N LEU A 74 8.20 -0.24 -15.65
CA LEU A 74 7.72 -1.04 -16.78
C LEU A 74 7.60 -2.53 -16.47
N LYS A 75 8.41 -3.04 -15.54
CA LYS A 75 8.40 -4.44 -15.14
C LYS A 75 8.85 -4.61 -13.69
N LEU A 76 8.01 -5.25 -12.89
CA LEU A 76 8.36 -5.65 -11.53
C LEU A 76 9.39 -6.78 -11.54
N THR A 77 10.37 -6.69 -10.65
CA THR A 77 11.25 -7.83 -10.37
C THR A 77 10.52 -8.88 -9.54
N LYS A 78 11.08 -10.10 -9.45
CA LYS A 78 10.52 -11.15 -8.58
C LYS A 78 10.45 -10.74 -7.12
N GLU A 79 11.44 -9.98 -6.65
CA GLU A 79 11.49 -9.48 -5.28
C GLU A 79 10.43 -8.40 -5.02
N ASP A 80 10.18 -7.48 -5.98
CA ASP A 80 9.09 -6.50 -5.84
C ASP A 80 7.73 -7.20 -5.75
N LEU A 81 7.49 -8.17 -6.64
CA LEU A 81 6.27 -8.98 -6.65
C LEU A 81 6.11 -9.75 -5.34
N TRP A 82 7.20 -10.31 -4.80
CA TRP A 82 7.19 -10.99 -3.51
C TRP A 82 6.86 -10.04 -2.36
N LEU A 83 7.43 -8.83 -2.33
CA LEU A 83 7.10 -7.80 -1.33
C LEU A 83 5.62 -7.41 -1.40
N CYS A 84 5.09 -7.19 -2.61
CA CYS A 84 3.68 -6.83 -2.80
C CYS A 84 2.75 -7.94 -2.28
N ARG A 85 3.06 -9.21 -2.59
CA ARG A 85 2.30 -10.36 -2.09
C ARG A 85 2.40 -10.49 -0.57
N SER A 86 3.57 -10.23 -0.01
CA SER A 86 3.78 -10.29 1.44
C SER A 86 2.92 -9.25 2.15
N ALA A 87 2.87 -8.02 1.65
CA ALA A 87 2.01 -6.98 2.19
C ALA A 87 0.51 -7.31 2.08
N LEU A 88 0.07 -7.86 0.94
CA LEU A 88 -1.32 -8.25 0.74
C LEU A 88 -1.73 -9.44 1.62
N SER A 89 -0.80 -10.34 1.97
CA SER A 89 -1.09 -11.53 2.79
C SER A 89 -1.49 -11.24 4.24
N GLU A 90 -1.35 -9.99 4.69
CA GLU A 90 -1.85 -9.55 6.00
C GLU A 90 -3.39 -9.41 6.04
N TYR A 91 -4.06 -9.50 4.88
CA TYR A 91 -5.50 -9.37 4.72
C TYR A 91 -6.14 -10.70 4.31
N ASP A 92 -7.42 -10.89 4.64
CA ASP A 92 -8.26 -11.96 4.08
C ASP A 92 -8.85 -11.46 2.76
N LEU A 93 -8.13 -11.76 1.67
CA LEU A 93 -8.35 -11.15 0.37
C LEU A 93 -9.55 -11.75 -0.37
N GLU A 94 -10.42 -10.89 -0.90
CA GLU A 94 -11.55 -11.27 -1.74
C GLU A 94 -11.41 -10.77 -3.18
N ASP A 95 -11.93 -11.55 -4.14
CA ASP A 95 -11.88 -11.17 -5.56
C ASP A 95 -12.60 -9.84 -5.84
N GLY A 96 -11.92 -9.00 -6.63
CA GLY A 96 -12.38 -7.67 -6.99
C GLY A 96 -12.07 -6.60 -5.95
N GLU A 97 -11.45 -6.94 -4.82
CA GLU A 97 -10.88 -5.95 -3.91
C GLU A 97 -9.68 -5.24 -4.54
N ILE A 98 -9.46 -4.00 -4.14
CA ILE A 98 -8.50 -3.08 -4.71
C ILE A 98 -7.65 -2.54 -3.58
N TYR A 99 -6.33 -2.61 -3.76
CA TYR A 99 -5.35 -2.20 -2.77
C TYR A 99 -4.29 -1.27 -3.38
N GLY A 100 -3.91 -0.25 -2.63
CA GLY A 100 -2.68 0.50 -2.86
C GLY A 100 -1.54 -0.24 -2.18
N VAL A 101 -0.53 -0.68 -2.94
CA VAL A 101 0.62 -1.40 -2.39
C VAL A 101 1.85 -0.55 -2.55
N TYR A 102 2.55 -0.30 -1.45
CA TYR A 102 3.73 0.55 -1.37
C TYR A 102 4.91 -0.26 -0.87
N TRP A 103 6.09 -0.08 -1.44
CA TRP A 103 7.29 -0.76 -0.98
C TRP A 103 8.58 0.00 -1.30
N TYR A 104 9.62 -0.27 -0.52
CA TYR A 104 10.99 0.12 -0.82
C TYR A 104 11.94 -0.99 -0.38
N ARG A 105 13.13 -1.07 -0.98
CA ARG A 105 14.10 -2.12 -0.68
C ARG A 105 15.18 -1.59 0.23
N THR A 106 15.82 -2.45 1.01
CA THR A 106 17.01 -2.03 1.75
C THR A 106 18.24 -2.13 0.85
N PRO A 107 19.13 -1.11 0.82
CA PRO A 107 19.12 0.13 1.62
C PRO A 107 18.44 1.34 0.96
N ASP A 108 17.81 1.17 -0.19
CA ASP A 108 17.16 2.22 -0.99
C ASP A 108 15.85 2.73 -0.33
N GLN A 109 15.99 3.59 0.70
CA GLN A 109 14.88 4.20 1.44
C GLN A 109 14.36 5.49 0.78
N ASP A 110 15.16 6.11 -0.09
CA ASP A 110 14.86 7.41 -0.69
C ASP A 110 13.86 7.29 -1.86
N THR A 111 13.65 6.07 -2.35
CA THR A 111 12.68 5.77 -3.41
C THR A 111 11.59 4.83 -2.91
N VAL A 112 10.36 5.34 -2.79
CA VAL A 112 9.17 4.55 -2.53
C VAL A 112 8.54 4.16 -3.86
N LYS A 113 8.31 2.86 -4.03
CA LYS A 113 7.57 2.32 -5.17
C LYS A 113 6.14 2.05 -4.75
N PHE A 114 5.21 2.17 -5.69
CA PHE A 114 3.83 1.79 -5.42
C PHE A 114 3.11 1.28 -6.68
N LEU A 115 2.03 0.53 -6.46
CA LEU A 115 1.12 0.04 -7.49
C LEU A 115 -0.31 -0.06 -6.97
N ILE A 116 -1.28 -0.18 -7.89
CA ILE A 116 -2.67 -0.51 -7.57
C ILE A 116 -2.92 -1.96 -7.96
N ALA A 117 -3.22 -2.79 -6.96
CA ALA A 117 -3.51 -4.21 -7.12
C ALA A 117 -5.03 -4.43 -7.14
N VAL A 118 -5.50 -5.31 -8.02
CA VAL A 118 -6.87 -5.86 -8.01
C VAL A 118 -6.79 -7.34 -7.76
N ILE A 119 -7.45 -7.80 -6.70
CA ILE A 119 -7.41 -9.19 -6.26
C ILE A 119 -8.22 -10.08 -7.20
N LYS A 120 -7.65 -11.26 -7.49
CA LYS A 120 -8.18 -12.28 -8.41
C LYS A 120 -7.91 -13.68 -7.86
N ASP A 121 -8.52 -14.66 -8.52
CA ASP A 121 -8.31 -16.10 -8.28
C ASP A 121 -8.60 -16.51 -6.83
N ASN A 122 -9.71 -16.04 -6.27
CA ASN A 122 -10.09 -16.19 -4.86
C ASN A 122 -8.99 -15.76 -3.89
N GLY A 123 -8.45 -14.56 -4.07
CA GLY A 123 -7.42 -14.02 -3.17
C GLY A 123 -5.99 -14.49 -3.43
N ASN A 124 -5.76 -15.38 -4.42
CA ASN A 124 -4.45 -15.99 -4.64
C ASN A 124 -3.56 -15.22 -5.64
N SER A 125 -4.13 -14.31 -6.41
CA SER A 125 -3.39 -13.51 -7.38
C SER A 125 -3.91 -12.07 -7.42
N PHE A 126 -3.17 -11.21 -8.11
CA PHE A 126 -3.62 -9.85 -8.39
C PHE A 126 -3.14 -9.43 -9.77
N ASP A 127 -3.99 -8.67 -10.46
CA ASP A 127 -3.60 -7.84 -11.58
C ASP A 127 -3.16 -6.47 -11.05
N TYR A 128 -2.29 -5.76 -11.78
CA TYR A 128 -1.98 -4.37 -11.46
C TYR A 128 -2.02 -3.50 -12.72
N TYR A 129 -2.48 -2.27 -12.58
CA TYR A 129 -2.67 -1.37 -13.72
C TYR A 129 -1.44 -0.54 -14.06
N PHE A 130 -0.71 -0.11 -13.03
CA PHE A 130 0.53 0.64 -13.18
C PHE A 130 1.38 0.47 -11.93
N ALA A 131 2.67 0.71 -12.09
CA ALA A 131 3.63 0.75 -11.01
C ALA A 131 4.55 1.95 -11.24
N LYS A 132 4.83 2.70 -10.17
CA LYS A 132 5.66 3.90 -10.21
C LYS A 132 6.71 3.84 -9.12
N ALA A 133 7.84 4.50 -9.37
CA ALA A 133 8.83 4.83 -8.35
C ALA A 133 8.76 6.34 -8.10
N VAL A 134 8.73 6.72 -6.83
CA VAL A 134 8.66 8.10 -6.35
C VAL A 134 9.87 8.36 -5.49
N THR A 135 10.66 9.35 -5.87
CA THR A 135 11.87 9.76 -5.16
C THR A 135 11.72 11.21 -4.73
N GLU A 136 12.02 11.51 -3.46
CA GLU A 136 12.05 12.90 -2.97
C GLU A 136 13.20 13.65 -3.64
N LYS A 137 12.96 14.87 -4.14
CA LYS A 137 14.04 15.71 -4.71
C LYS A 137 14.77 16.44 -3.59
N GLU A 138 16.10 16.35 -3.61
CA GLU A 138 16.99 17.15 -2.74
C GLU A 138 16.94 18.65 -3.04
#